data_AF-A0A970PCS3-F1
#
_entry.id   AF-A0A970PCS3-F1
#
_cell.length_a   1.000
_cell.length_b   1.000
_cell.length_c   1.000
_cell.angle_alpha   90.00
_cell.angle_beta   90.00
_cell.angle_gamma   90.00
#
_symmetry.space_group_name_H-M   'P 1'
#
loop_
_entity.id
_entity.type
_entity.pdbx_description
1 polymer ?
#
loop_
_entity_poly.entity_id
_entity_poly.type
_entity_poly.pdbx_seq_one_letter_code
_entity_poly.pdbx_strand_id
1 'polypeptide(L)' 'MGEDLYRELLDKRPDTEDLVFTHGDYCLPNILIDKWDIGGFIDWGRGGISDGLKSIDCSKIEYYRLLDEFF' A
#
# COMPACT_ATOMS: atom_id res chain seq x y z
N MET A 1 -5.52 12.58 -22.64
CA MET A 1 -4.45 12.03 -21.77
C MET A 1 -4.91 11.88 -20.32
N GLY A 2 -5.27 12.95 -19.59
CA GLY A 2 -5.76 12.80 -18.21
C GLY A 2 -7.17 12.20 -18.09
N GLU A 3 -8.07 12.58 -19.01
CA GLU A 3 -9.47 12.12 -19.00
C GLU A 3 -9.60 10.61 -19.29
N ASP A 4 -8.73 10.07 -20.14
CA ASP A 4 -8.74 8.64 -20.51
C ASP A 4 -8.35 7.77 -19.31
N LEU A 5 -7.29 8.16 -18.59
CA LEU A 5 -6.85 7.49 -17.37
C LEU A 5 -7.90 7.59 -16.26
N TYR A 6 -8.53 8.75 -16.09
CA TYR A 6 -9.58 8.93 -15.09
C TYR A 6 -10.77 8.01 -15.33
N ARG A 7 -11.21 7.88 -16.58
CA ARG A 7 -12.30 6.94 -16.95
C ARG A 7 -11.91 5.49 -16.71
N GLU A 8 -10.70 5.10 -17.06
CA GLU A 8 -10.20 3.74 -16.81
C GLU A 8 -10.20 3.40 -15.31
N LEU A 9 -9.83 4.34 -14.44
CA LEU A 9 -9.84 4.16 -12.99
C LEU A 9 -11.26 4.04 -12.42
N LEU A 10 -12.21 4.81 -12.97
CA LEU A 10 -13.63 4.70 -12.59
C LEU A 10 -14.20 3.33 -12.98
N ASP A 11 -13.91 2.86 -14.20
CA ASP A 11 -14.38 1.55 -14.69
C ASP A 11 -13.76 0.38 -13.91
N LYS A 12 -12.53 0.53 -13.41
CA LYS A 12 -11.83 -0.49 -12.60
C LYS A 12 -12.10 -0.37 -11.10
N ARG A 13 -12.96 0.55 -10.67
CA ARG A 13 -13.30 0.68 -9.25
C ARG A 13 -14.06 -0.58 -8.81
N PRO A 14 -13.57 -1.33 -7.80
CA PRO A 14 -14.27 -2.50 -7.29
C PRO A 14 -15.55 -2.10 -6.56
N ASP A 15 -16.53 -3.00 -6.59
CA ASP A 15 -17.85 -2.80 -5.98
C ASP A 15 -17.81 -2.80 -4.44
N THR A 16 -16.77 -3.40 -3.86
CA THR A 16 -16.57 -3.51 -2.42
C THR A 16 -15.18 -3.01 -2.04
N GLU A 17 -15.09 -2.39 -0.86
CA GLU A 17 -13.84 -1.94 -0.26
C GLU A 17 -13.68 -2.63 1.10
N ASP A 18 -12.50 -3.19 1.37
CA ASP A 18 -12.16 -3.74 2.68
C ASP A 18 -11.43 -2.66 3.48
N LEU A 19 -12.21 -1.89 4.23
CA LEU A 19 -11.73 -0.70 4.92
C LEU A 19 -10.84 -1.10 6.10
N VAL A 20 -9.55 -0.81 5.97
CA VAL A 20 -8.55 -1.02 7.01
C VAL A 20 -7.78 0.27 7.26
N PHE A 21 -7.07 0.33 8.38
CA PHE A 21 -6.12 1.40 8.59
C PHE A 21 -4.87 1.15 7.73
N THR A 22 -4.53 2.09 6.86
CA THR A 22 -3.46 1.97 5.88
C THR A 22 -2.42 3.08 6.08
N HIS A 23 -1.17 2.80 5.69
CA HIS A 23 -0.10 3.80 5.66
C HIS A 23 -0.34 4.88 4.59
N GLY A 24 -1.00 4.51 3.49
CA GLY A 24 -1.26 5.38 2.33
C GLY A 24 -0.09 5.55 1.36
N ASP A 25 1.12 5.16 1.77
CA ASP A 25 2.32 5.03 0.92
C ASP A 25 3.25 3.94 1.46
N TYR A 26 2.82 2.67 1.38
CA TYR A 26 3.57 1.53 1.90
C TYR A 26 4.68 1.13 0.92
N CYS A 27 5.75 1.92 0.84
CA CYS A 27 6.90 1.64 -0.02
C CYS A 27 8.18 1.37 0.80
N LEU A 28 9.13 0.64 0.21
CA LEU A 28 10.39 0.27 0.89
C LEU A 28 11.15 1.44 1.55
N PRO A 29 11.27 2.64 0.94
CA PRO A 29 11.96 3.75 1.62
C PRO A 29 11.21 4.28 2.85
N ASN A 30 9.94 3.93 3.04
CA ASN A 30 9.12 4.32 4.20
C ASN A 30 9.16 3.29 5.34
N ILE A 31 9.91 2.19 5.17
CA ILE A 31 10.08 1.15 6.19
C ILE A 31 11.48 1.30 6.80
N LEU A 32 11.53 1.42 8.14
CA LEU A 32 12.78 1.42 8.89
C LEU A 32 13.12 0.00 9.31
N ILE A 33 14.36 -0.43 9.07
CA ILE A 33 14.87 -1.73 9.49
C ILE A 33 15.87 -1.54 10.63
N ASP A 34 15.67 -2.24 11.75
CA ASP A 34 16.61 -2.33 12.87
C ASP A 34 16.93 -3.80 13.15
N LYS A 35 18.23 -4.14 13.21
CA LYS A 35 18.70 -5.52 13.49
C LYS A 35 18.01 -6.63 12.68
N TRP A 36 17.72 -6.37 11.42
CA TRP A 36 17.01 -7.29 10.52
C TRP A 36 15.52 -7.48 10.83
N ASP A 37 14.91 -6.59 11.60
CA ASP A 37 13.47 -6.58 11.87
C ASP A 37 12.90 -5.18 11.53
N ILE A 38 11.59 -5.06 11.38
CA ILE A 38 10.91 -3.80 11.14
C ILE A 38 10.97 -2.95 12.42
N GLY A 39 11.76 -1.88 12.36
CA GLY A 39 11.92 -0.90 13.45
C GLY A 39 10.83 0.18 13.46
N GLY A 40 10.09 0.35 12.36
CA GLY A 40 8.96 1.28 12.27
C GLY A 40 8.68 1.79 10.86
N PHE A 41 7.74 2.72 10.75
CA PHE A 41 7.31 3.32 9.49
C PHE A 41 7.39 4.85 9.56
N ILE A 42 7.76 5.47 8.46
CA ILE A 42 7.86 6.93 8.31
C ILE A 42 6.98 7.42 7.16
N ASP A 43 6.70 8.72 7.13
CA ASP A 43 5.82 9.37 6.13
C ASP A 43 4.33 8.99 6.23
N TRP A 44 3.78 9.14 7.43
CA TRP A 44 2.37 8.92 7.74
C TRP A 44 1.41 10.00 7.19
N GLY A 45 1.87 10.93 6.34
CA GLY A 45 1.05 12.04 5.87
C GLY A 45 -0.21 11.62 5.09
N ARG A 46 -0.21 10.39 4.57
CA ARG A 46 -1.32 9.77 3.83
C ARG A 46 -2.01 8.65 4.62
N GLY A 47 -1.63 8.47 5.89
CA GLY A 47 -2.16 7.44 6.75
C GLY A 47 -3.64 7.66 7.06
N GLY A 48 -4.44 6.59 7.02
CA GLY A 48 -5.87 6.69 7.24
C GLY A 48 -6.63 5.43 6.84
N ILE A 49 -7.96 5.50 6.97
CA ILE A 49 -8.85 4.41 6.56
C ILE A 49 -8.92 4.38 5.03
N SER A 50 -8.58 3.24 4.43
CA SER A 50 -8.63 3.02 2.99
C SER A 50 -8.84 1.54 2.69
N ASP A 51 -9.09 1.22 1.43
CA ASP A 51 -9.23 -0.15 0.94
C ASP A 51 -7.88 -0.88 1.01
N GLY A 52 -7.78 -1.92 1.85
CA GLY A 52 -6.52 -2.58 2.18
C GLY A 52 -5.81 -3.16 0.96
N LEU A 53 -6.54 -3.82 0.08
CA LEU A 53 -6.05 -4.45 -1.15
C LEU A 53 -5.57 -3.45 -2.21
N LYS A 54 -6.08 -2.21 -2.19
CA LYS A 54 -5.57 -1.14 -3.08
C LYS A 54 -4.40 -0.39 -2.48
N SER A 55 -4.30 -0.32 -1.15
CA SER A 55 -3.22 0.39 -0.47
C SER A 55 -1.87 -0.30 -0.64
N ILE A 56 -1.88 -1.61 -0.79
CA ILE A 56 -0.73 -2.43 -1.13
C ILE A 56 -0.93 -2.86 -2.57
N ASP A 57 -0.14 -2.30 -3.48
CA ASP A 57 -0.14 -2.73 -4.89
C ASP A 57 -0.07 -4.26 -4.96
N CYS A 58 -1.07 -4.90 -5.56
CA CYS A 58 -1.15 -6.36 -5.65
C CYS A 58 0.10 -6.98 -6.28
N SER A 59 0.79 -6.27 -7.19
CA SER A 59 2.05 -6.74 -7.77
C SER A 59 3.21 -6.75 -6.78
N LYS A 60 3.08 -6.03 -5.67
CA LYS A 60 4.05 -5.94 -4.58
C LYS A 60 3.65 -6.76 -3.36
N ILE A 61 2.45 -7.33 -3.29
CA ILE A 61 2.01 -8.14 -2.16
C ILE A 61 2.99 -9.30 -1.89
N GLU A 62 3.43 -10.03 -2.91
CA GLU A 62 4.44 -11.09 -2.70
C GLU A 62 5.78 -10.51 -2.24
N TYR A 63 6.20 -9.37 -2.79
CA TYR A 63 7.44 -8.71 -2.40
C TYR A 63 7.41 -8.25 -0.93
N TYR A 64 6.32 -7.63 -0.48
CA TYR A 64 6.14 -7.21 0.90
C TYR A 64 5.92 -8.39 1.85
N ARG A 65 5.25 -9.46 1.41
CA ARG A 65 5.10 -10.68 2.21
C ARG A 65 6.44 -11.39 2.41
N LEU A 66 7.28 -11.43 1.39
CA LEU A 66 8.66 -11.91 1.54
C LEU A 66 9.45 -11.01 2.48
N LEU A 67 9.28 -9.68 2.43
CA LEU A 67 9.94 -8.81 3.40
C LEU A 67 9.47 -9.08 4.85
N ASP A 68 8.17 -9.25 5.09
CA ASP A 68 7.64 -9.65 6.42
C ASP A 68 8.06 -11.08 6.85
N GLU A 69 8.38 -11.96 5.91
CA GLU A 69 8.83 -13.33 6.21
C GLU A 69 10.36 -13.42 6.42
N PHE A 70 11.14 -12.51 5.83
CA PHE A 70 12.60 -12.51 5.86
C PHE A 70 13.22 -11.52 6.86
N PHE A 71 12.44 -10.57 7.37
CA PHE A 71 12.81 -9.63 8.42
C PHE A 71 11.84 -9.79 9.60
#